data_AF-A0A392PMR1-F1
#
_entry.id   AF-A0A392PMR1-F1
#
_cell.length_a   1.000
_cell.length_b   1.000
_cell.length_c   1.000
_cell.angle_alpha   90.00
_cell.angle_beta   90.00
_cell.angle_gamma   90.00
#
_symmetry.space_group_name_H-M   'P 1'
#
loop_
_entity.id
_entity.type
_entity.pdbx_description
1 polymer ?
#
loop_
_entity_poly.entity_id
_entity_poly.type
_entity_poly.pdbx_seq_one_letter_code
_entity_poly.pdbx_strand_id
1 'polypeptide(L)' 'MYVKVSMAGAPYLRKIDLKFYKSYSELLKVLENMFKCTFGEYSEREGYNGSEFVPTYEDKDGDWMLIGDVPWE' A
#
# COMPACT_ATOMS: atom_id res chain seq x y z
N MET A 1 12.31 8.36 -2.58
CA MET A 1 11.63 8.04 -3.85
C MET A 1 10.20 8.44 -3.63
N TYR A 2 9.66 9.34 -4.45
CA TYR A 2 8.28 9.78 -4.25
C TYR A 2 7.32 8.87 -5.01
N VAL A 3 6.36 8.28 -4.30
CA VAL A 3 5.27 7.51 -4.89
C VAL A 3 3.97 8.27 -4.75
N LYS A 4 3.13 8.20 -5.78
CA LYS A 4 1.77 8.75 -5.74
C LYS A 4 0.88 7.73 -5.08
N VAL A 5 -0.03 8.19 -4.24
CA VAL A 5 -0.98 7.32 -3.56
C VAL A 5 -2.38 7.88 -3.74
N SER A 6 -3.31 6.99 -4.08
CA SER A 6 -4.73 7.27 -4.23
C SER A 6 -5.59 6.14 -3.69
N MET A 7 -6.82 6.49 -3.33
CA MET A 7 -7.83 5.57 -2.85
C MET A 7 -8.98 5.50 -3.87
N ALA A 8 -9.36 4.29 -4.25
CA ALA A 8 -10.46 4.08 -5.19
C ALA A 8 -11.77 4.71 -4.66
N GLY A 9 -12.51 5.40 -5.53
CA GLY A 9 -13.76 6.06 -5.17
C GLY A 9 -13.60 7.44 -4.51
N ALA A 10 -12.38 7.93 -4.33
CA ALA A 10 -12.15 9.25 -3.74
C ALA A 10 -11.05 10.05 -4.49
N PRO A 11 -11.20 11.37 -4.66
CA PRO A 11 -10.26 12.20 -5.42
C PRO A 11 -8.95 12.52 -4.65
N TYR A 12 -8.47 11.60 -3.82
CA TYR A 12 -7.26 11.80 -3.04
C TYR A 12 -6.02 11.39 -3.84
N LEU A 13 -5.21 12.38 -4.23
CA LEU A 13 -3.88 12.15 -4.78
C LEU A 13 -2.86 12.79 -3.84
N ARG A 14 -2.13 11.96 -3.09
CA ARG A 14 -1.00 12.40 -2.25
C ARG A 14 0.31 11.86 -2.81
N LYS A 15 1.41 12.45 -2.38
CA LYS A 15 2.76 11.92 -2.61
C LYS A 15 3.40 11.63 -1.26
N ILE A 16 3.99 10.45 -1.13
CA ILE A 16 4.78 10.06 0.04
C ILE A 16 6.20 9.74 -0.40
N ASP A 17 7.17 9.95 0.48
CA ASP A 17 8.55 9.55 0.22
C ASP A 17 8.80 8.16 0.80
N LEU A 18 8.98 7.18 -0.07
CA LEU A 18 9.23 5.80 0.30
C LEU A 18 10.50 5.63 1.15
N LYS A 19 11.48 6.54 1.01
CA LYS A 19 12.77 6.47 1.72
C LYS A 19 12.66 6.67 3.24
N PHE A 20 11.54 7.21 3.71
CA PHE A 20 11.31 7.41 5.15
C PHE A 20 10.85 6.13 5.86
N TYR A 21 10.45 5.11 5.11
CA TYR A 21 9.97 3.84 5.65
C TYR A 21 11.06 2.79 5.53
N LYS A 22 11.14 1.91 6.52
CA LYS A 22 12.10 0.79 6.56
C LYS A 22 11.44 -0.57 6.39
N SER A 23 10.12 -0.61 6.26
CA SER A 23 9.35 -1.84 6.06
C SER A 23 7.96 -1.52 5.52
N TYR A 24 7.31 -2.54 4.93
CA TYR A 24 5.90 -2.47 4.56
C TYR A 24 4.98 -2.17 5.74
N SER A 25 5.26 -2.72 6.93
CA SER A 25 4.43 -2.45 8.12
C SER A 25 4.39 -0.97 8.50
N GLU A 26 5.53 -0.26 8.40
CA GLU A 26 5.57 1.19 8.64
C GLU A 26 4.79 1.96 7.57
N LEU A 27 4.96 1.58 6.30
CA LEU A 27 4.25 2.19 5.18
C LEU A 27 2.74 2.01 5.34
N LEU A 28 2.27 0.78 5.57
CA LEU A 28 0.86 0.45 5.75
C LEU A 28 0.26 1.24 6.91
N LYS A 29 0.93 1.29 8.06
CA LYS A 29 0.45 2.04 9.23
C LYS A 29 0.26 3.53 8.94
N VAL A 30 1.15 4.13 8.13
CA VAL A 30 0.98 5.52 7.72
C VAL A 30 -0.16 5.67 6.72
N LEU A 31 -0.31 4.74 5.77
CA LEU A 31 -1.42 4.73 4.83
C LEU A 31 -2.77 4.60 5.57
N GLU A 32 -2.87 3.72 6.57
CA GLU A 32 -4.06 3.57 7.42
C GLU A 32 -4.42 4.90 8.09
N ASN A 33 -3.43 5.58 8.67
CA ASN A 33 -3.64 6.87 9.31
C ASN A 33 -3.97 7.99 8.31
N MET A 34 -3.39 7.95 7.09
CA MET A 34 -3.65 8.94 6.05
C MET A 34 -5.05 8.83 5.46
N PHE A 35 -5.52 7.60 5.22
CA PHE A 35 -6.82 7.31 4.59
C PHE A 35 -7.93 6.99 5.60
N LYS A 36 -7.59 6.92 6.90
CA LYS A 36 -8.50 6.51 7.98
C LYS A 36 -9.18 5.17 7.67
N CYS A 37 -8.42 4.23 7.12
CA CYS A 37 -8.85 2.88 6.78
C CYS A 37 -8.00 1.86 7.54
N THR A 38 -8.47 0.62 7.60
CA THR A 38 -7.73 -0.50 8.18
C THR A 38 -7.43 -1.48 7.06
N PHE A 39 -6.18 -1.90 6.91
CA PHE A 39 -5.82 -2.98 6.00
C PHE A 39 -5.83 -4.31 6.77
N GLY A 40 -6.26 -5.38 6.10
CA GLY A 40 -6.20 -6.73 6.65
C GLY A 40 -4.76 -7.19 6.86
N GLU A 41 -4.60 -8.37 7.45
CA GLU A 41 -3.30 -9.01 7.51
C GLU A 41 -2.95 -9.60 6.13
N TYR A 42 -1.71 -9.40 5.69
CA TYR A 42 -1.23 -9.98 4.45
C TYR A 42 -0.94 -11.47 4.64
N SER A 43 -1.53 -12.30 3.79
CA SER A 43 -1.29 -13.74 3.69
C SER A 43 -0.81 -14.07 2.28
N GLU A 44 0.28 -14.81 2.12
CA GLU A 44 0.75 -15.25 0.79
C GLU A 44 -0.28 -16.12 0.05
N ARG A 45 -1.21 -16.76 0.76
CA ARG A 45 -2.24 -17.64 0.17
C ARG A 45 -3.51 -16.89 -0.23
N GLU A 46 -3.84 -15.82 0.49
CA GLU A 46 -5.15 -15.16 0.40
C GLU A 46 -5.04 -13.65 0.12
N GLY A 47 -3.82 -13.10 0.07
CA GLY A 47 -3.57 -11.67 0.03
C GLY A 47 -4.03 -10.98 1.31
N TYR A 48 -4.55 -9.76 1.17
CA TYR A 48 -5.16 -9.02 2.27
C TYR A 48 -6.58 -9.50 2.50
N ASN A 49 -6.81 -10.25 3.58
CA ASN A 49 -8.13 -10.76 3.96
C ASN A 49 -8.66 -9.99 5.18
N GLY A 50 -9.94 -9.60 5.15
CA GLY A 50 -10.60 -8.94 6.29
C GLY A 50 -10.68 -7.40 6.26
N SER A 51 -10.34 -6.74 5.16
CA SER A 51 -10.56 -5.29 4.96
C SER A 51 -11.34 -4.98 3.69
N GLU A 52 -12.07 -3.87 3.69
CA GLU A 52 -12.77 -3.35 2.48
C GLU A 52 -11.81 -2.81 1.42
N PHE A 53 -10.54 -2.57 1.80
CA PHE A 53 -9.50 -2.02 0.93
C PHE A 53 -8.32 -2.97 0.84
N VAL A 54 -7.79 -3.10 -0.37
CA VAL A 54 -6.59 -3.89 -0.67
C VAL A 54 -5.48 -2.93 -1.13
N PRO A 55 -4.36 -2.85 -0.41
CA PRO A 55 -3.26 -1.98 -0.78
C PRO A 55 -2.47 -2.58 -1.96
N THR A 56 -2.39 -1.84 -3.06
CA THR A 56 -1.70 -2.22 -4.30
C THR A 56 -0.74 -1.12 -4.75
N TYR A 57 0.25 -1.50 -5.56
CA TYR A 57 1.14 -0.56 -6.24
C TYR A 57 1.32 -0.97 -7.71
N GLU A 58 1.60 0.01 -8.56
CA GLU A 58 1.98 -0.21 -9.95
C GLU A 58 3.51 -0.31 -10.01
N ASP A 59 4.02 -1.38 -10.62
CA ASP A 59 5.46 -1.57 -10.80
C ASP A 59 6.00 -0.81 -12.02
N LYS A 60 7.24 -1.08 -12.40
CA LYS A 60 7.90 -0.42 -13.54
C LYS A 60 7.32 -0.84 -14.90
N ASP A 61 6.69 -2.01 -14.97
CA ASP A 61 6.15 -2.62 -16.18
C ASP A 61 4.66 -2.25 -16.35
N GLY A 62 4.07 -1.58 -15.35
CA GLY A 62 2.68 -1.11 -15.33
C GLY A 62 1.72 -2.13 -14.72
N ASP A 63 2.25 -3.18 -14.09
CA ASP A 63 1.46 -4.25 -13.48
C ASP A 63 1.09 -3.88 -12.05
N TRP A 64 -0.16 -4.20 -11.68
CA TRP A 64 -0.67 -3.99 -10.33
C TRP A 64 -0.27 -5.17 -9.44
N MET A 65 0.54 -4.87 -8.43
CA MET A 65 1.05 -5.83 -7.45
C MET A 65 0.49 -5.52 -6.06
N LEU A 66 0.36 -6.54 -5.20
CA LEU A 66 -0.01 -6.33 -3.81
C LEU A 66 1.21 -5.85 -3.01
N ILE A 67 0.97 -4.92 -2.09
CA ILE A 67 2.02 -4.52 -1.13
C ILE A 67 2.41 -5.77 -0.32
N GLY A 68 3.67 -6.18 -0.38
CA GLY A 68 4.17 -7.39 0.29
C GLY A 68 4.49 -8.57 -0.64
N ASP A 69 4.08 -8.53 -1.92
CA ASP A 69 4.44 -9.56 -2.91
C ASP A 69 5.95 -9.60 -3.20
N VAL A 70 6.61 -8.44 -3.10
CA VAL A 70 8.04 -8.27 -3.38
C VAL A 70 8.75 -7.90 -2.07
N PRO A 71 9.94 -8.45 -1.76
CA PRO A 71 10.68 -8.10 -0.56
C PRO A 71 10.94 -6.60 -0.42
N TRP A 72 10.99 -6.13 0.84
CA TRP A 72 11.46 -4.78 1.14
C TRP A 72 13.00 -4.78 1.22
N GLU A 73 13.67 -4.00 0.37
CA GLU A 73 15.14 -3.82 0.35
C GLU A 73 15.63 -2.67 1.23
#